data_AF-A0A7C1M5Y5-F1
#
_entry.id   AF-A0A7C1M5Y5-F1
#
_cell.length_a   1.000
_cell.length_b   1.000
_cell.length_c   1.000
_cell.angle_alpha   90.00
_cell.angle_beta   90.00
_cell.angle_gamma   90.00
#
_symmetry.space_group_name_H-M   'P 1'
#
loop_
_entity.id
_entity.type
_entity.pdbx_description
1 polymer ?
#
loop_
_entity_poly.entity_id
_entity_poly.type
_entity_poly.pdbx_seq_one_letter_code
_entity_poly.pdbx_strand_id
1 'polypeptide(L)'
;MKCIPQGSQYPEAIRDVIKWHEQYPDDWEKTWELVSKKNHGNPVAAGLPRRPRYSLGDGATMVIDIKSEVKYHFDRGLLKIAAPGFIPEY
;
A
#
# COMPACT_ATOMS: atom_id res chain seq x y z
N MET A 1 8.15 14.30 -21.67
CA MET A 1 8.05 13.43 -20.48
C MET A 1 7.21 12.20 -20.85
N LYS A 2 7.83 11.05 -21.17
CA LYS A 2 7.16 9.78 -21.51
C LYS A 2 7.40 8.65 -20.48
N CYS A 3 8.24 8.87 -19.48
CA CYS A 3 8.76 7.80 -18.62
C CYS A 3 7.94 7.55 -17.35
N ILE A 4 6.97 8.41 -17.02
CA ILE A 4 6.14 8.25 -15.84
C ILE A 4 4.75 7.82 -16.31
N PRO A 5 4.24 6.66 -15.88
CA PRO A 5 2.89 6.21 -16.25
C PRO A 5 1.83 7.24 -15.89
N GLN A 6 0.86 7.42 -16.77
CA GLN A 6 -0.31 8.25 -16.49
C GLN A 6 -1.05 7.69 -15.28
N GLY A 7 -1.35 8.55 -14.29
CA GLY A 7 -1.94 8.14 -13.02
C GLY A 7 -0.93 7.71 -11.94
N SER A 8 0.37 7.73 -12.22
CA SER A 8 1.38 7.53 -11.16
C SER A 8 1.34 8.68 -10.14
N GLN A 9 1.49 8.35 -8.86
CA GLN A 9 1.66 9.33 -7.77
C GLN A 9 3.09 9.89 -7.70
N TYR A 10 4.03 9.37 -8.50
CA TYR A 10 5.43 9.79 -8.46
C TYR A 10 5.65 11.30 -8.70
N PRO A 11 4.95 11.97 -9.65
CA PRO A 11 5.06 13.42 -9.81
C PRO A 11 4.51 14.20 -8.62
N GLU A 12 3.51 13.67 -7.91
CA GLU A 12 2.99 14.28 -6.69
C GLU A 12 4.03 14.17 -5.57
N ALA A 13 4.60 12.99 -5.36
CA ALA A 13 5.64 12.77 -4.34
C ALA A 13 6.85 13.70 -4.52
N ILE A 14 7.32 13.92 -5.76
CA ILE A 14 8.40 14.88 -6.04
C ILE A 14 7.99 16.31 -5.66
N ARG A 15 6.76 16.73 -5.99
CA ARG A 15 6.27 18.07 -5.65
C ARG A 15 6.16 18.26 -4.13
N ASP A 16 5.77 17.23 -3.39
CA ASP A 16 5.70 17.30 -1.93
C ASP A 16 7.09 17.46 -1.31
N VAL A 17 8.10 16.73 -1.81
CA VAL A 17 9.49 16.85 -1.37
C VAL A 17 9.99 18.29 -1.57
N ILE A 18 9.80 18.85 -2.76
CA ILE A 18 10.20 20.23 -3.08
C ILE A 18 9.48 21.22 -2.14
N LYS A 19 8.16 21.10 -2.02
CA LYS A 19 7.32 21.99 -1.20
C LYS A 19 7.71 21.98 0.28
N TRP A 20 8.06 20.82 0.83
CA TRP A 20 8.44 20.72 2.24
C TRP A 20 9.89 21.15 2.48
N HIS A 21 10.79 20.89 1.54
CA HIS A 21 12.12 21.46 1.58
C HIS A 21 12.09 22.99 1.51
N GLU A 22 11.21 23.60 0.71
CA GLU A 22 11.03 25.06 0.69
C GLU A 22 10.56 25.63 2.05
N GLN A 23 9.84 24.84 2.85
CA GLN A 23 9.40 25.23 4.20
C GLN A 23 10.47 24.99 5.27
N TYR A 24 11.30 23.96 5.06
CA TYR A 24 12.33 23.51 5.99
C TYR A 24 13.65 23.28 5.25
N PRO A 25 14.29 24.34 4.70
CA PRO A 25 15.44 24.20 3.80
C PRO A 25 16.67 23.61 4.48
N ASP A 26 16.86 23.88 5.77
CA ASP A 26 18.00 23.38 6.56
C ASP A 26 17.65 22.13 7.39
N ASP A 27 16.39 21.69 7.37
CA ASP A 27 15.90 20.56 8.15
C ASP A 27 15.33 19.46 7.24
N TRP A 28 16.26 18.68 6.70
CA TRP A 28 15.94 17.56 5.82
C TRP A 28 15.27 16.39 6.56
N GLU A 29 15.54 16.24 7.85
CA GLU A 29 14.89 15.23 8.70
C GLU A 29 13.39 15.53 8.80
N LYS A 30 13.03 16.79 9.02
CA LYS A 30 11.63 17.23 9.01
C LYS A 30 10.94 17.01 7.68
N THR A 31 11.64 17.33 6.59
CA THR A 31 11.14 17.06 5.23
C THR A 31 10.86 15.57 5.04
N TRP A 32 11.77 14.70 5.48
CA TRP A 32 11.62 13.24 5.36
C TRP A 32 10.51 12.65 6.25
N GLU A 33 10.31 13.20 7.45
CA GLU A 33 9.17 12.84 8.32
C GLU A 33 7.82 13.07 7.62
N LEU A 34 7.67 14.23 6.96
CA LEU A 34 6.43 14.59 6.27
C LEU A 34 6.17 13.70 5.06
N VAL A 35 7.22 13.43 4.27
CA VAL A 35 7.17 12.48 3.13
C VAL A 35 6.79 11.09 3.60
N SER A 36 7.44 10.62 4.67
CA SER A 36 7.15 9.31 5.24
C SER A 36 5.73 9.25 5.79
N LYS A 37 5.25 10.29 6.48
CA LYS A 37 3.88 10.31 7.02
C LYS A 37 2.82 10.26 5.92
N LYS A 38 3.07 10.90 4.77
CA LYS A 38 2.14 10.88 3.63
C LYS A 38 2.17 9.56 2.86
N ASN A 39 3.37 8.99 2.65
CA ASN A 39 3.56 7.85 1.75
C ASN A 39 3.75 6.49 2.45
N HIS A 40 4.29 6.47 3.68
CA HIS A 40 4.55 5.26 4.45
C HIS A 40 3.43 5.04 5.48
N GLY A 41 2.52 4.12 5.17
CA GLY A 41 1.44 3.70 6.09
C GLY A 41 0.09 3.47 5.42
N ASN A 42 -0.07 3.95 4.18
CA ASN A 42 -1.25 3.68 3.37
C ASN A 42 -0.82 3.11 2.02
N PRO A 43 -0.99 1.80 1.75
CA PRO A 43 -0.60 1.18 0.49
C PRO A 43 -1.55 1.52 -0.68
N VAL A 44 -2.44 2.50 -0.51
CA VAL A 44 -3.36 2.96 -1.56
C VAL A 44 -2.60 3.83 -2.55
N ALA A 45 -2.16 3.19 -3.63
CA ALA A 45 -1.66 3.86 -4.82
C ALA A 45 -2.76 3.98 -5.89
N ALA A 46 -2.72 5.04 -6.68
CA ALA A 46 -3.59 5.21 -7.84
C ALA A 46 -3.41 4.02 -8.82
N GLY A 47 -4.51 3.42 -9.25
CA GLY A 47 -4.52 2.23 -10.13
C GLY A 47 -4.55 0.89 -9.40
N LEU A 48 -4.35 0.86 -8.07
CA LEU A 48 -4.56 -0.34 -7.26
C LEU A 48 -5.94 -0.33 -6.60
N PRO A 49 -6.55 -1.50 -6.34
CA PRO A 49 -7.74 -1.58 -5.52
C PRO A 49 -7.44 -1.04 -4.11
N ARG A 50 -8.43 -0.38 -3.50
CA ARG A 50 -8.30 0.10 -2.12
C ARG A 50 -8.07 -1.10 -1.20
N ARG A 51 -6.89 -1.17 -0.59
CA ARG A 51 -6.56 -2.22 0.38
C ARG A 51 -7.10 -1.84 1.76
N PRO A 52 -8.11 -2.54 2.30
CA PRO A 52 -8.53 -2.31 3.68
C PRO A 52 -7.40 -2.73 4.63
N ARG A 53 -7.41 -2.16 5.84
CA ARG A 53 -6.56 -2.66 6.93
C ARG A 53 -6.93 -4.13 7.15
N TYR A 54 -5.92 -4.99 7.25
CA TYR A 54 -6.17 -6.37 7.60
C TYR A 54 -6.82 -6.44 8.98
N SER A 55 -7.97 -7.10 9.04
CA SER A 55 -8.57 -7.57 10.27
C SER A 55 -8.74 -9.06 10.16
N LEU A 56 -8.71 -9.69 11.32
CA LEU A 56 -8.91 -11.10 11.49
C LEU A 56 -10.26 -11.60 10.94
N GLY A 57 -11.32 -10.88 11.30
CA GLY A 57 -12.69 -11.23 10.91
C GLY A 57 -12.88 -11.10 9.41
N ASP A 58 -12.31 -10.06 8.80
CA ASP A 58 -12.47 -9.81 7.37
C ASP A 58 -11.55 -10.70 6.52
N GLY A 59 -10.34 -11.00 7.00
CA GLY A 59 -9.37 -11.82 6.26
C GLY A 59 -8.98 -11.22 4.90
N ALA A 60 -8.98 -9.89 4.80
CA ALA A 60 -8.77 -9.17 3.55
C ALA A 60 -7.31 -9.25 3.09
N THR A 61 -7.07 -9.91 1.95
CA THR A 61 -5.75 -10.08 1.35
C THR A 61 -5.71 -9.40 -0.02
N MET A 62 -4.67 -8.60 -0.25
CA MET A 62 -4.39 -8.05 -1.59
C MET A 62 -3.61 -9.09 -2.39
N VAL A 63 -4.20 -9.53 -3.50
CA VAL A 63 -3.55 -10.40 -4.48
C VAL A 63 -2.87 -9.50 -5.51
N ILE A 64 -1.55 -9.55 -5.58
CA ILE A 64 -0.74 -8.76 -6.52
C ILE A 64 -0.45 -9.65 -7.72
N ASP A 65 -1.08 -9.32 -8.85
CA ASP A 65 -0.93 -9.99 -10.14
C ASP A 65 -1.21 -8.99 -11.27
N ILE A 66 -1.16 -9.43 -12.54
CA ILE A 66 -1.51 -8.66 -13.75
C ILE A 66 -2.82 -7.89 -13.57
N LYS A 67 -3.79 -8.50 -12.87
CA LYS A 67 -4.99 -7.83 -12.37
C LYS A 67 -5.02 -7.94 -10.85
N SER A 68 -4.48 -6.93 -10.19
CA SER A 68 -4.46 -6.87 -8.73
C SER A 68 -5.88 -6.69 -8.17
N GLU A 69 -6.22 -7.46 -7.14
CA GLU A 69 -7.56 -7.48 -6.53
C GLU A 69 -7.47 -7.70 -5.01
N VAL A 70 -8.53 -7.34 -4.28
CA VAL A 70 -8.65 -7.65 -2.84
C VAL A 70 -9.63 -8.82 -2.70
N LYS A 71 -9.21 -9.88 -2.02
CA LYS A 71 -10.05 -11.02 -1.68
C LYS A 71 -10.15 -11.22 -0.18
N TYR A 72 -11.18 -11.91 0.27
CA TYR A 72 -11.47 -12.14 1.68
C TYR A 72 -11.48 -13.64 1.95
N HIS A 73 -10.66 -14.11 2.89
CA HIS A 73 -10.53 -15.54 3.27
C HIS A 73 -10.45 -16.51 2.07
N PHE A 74 -9.84 -16.08 0.95
CA PHE A 74 -9.92 -16.77 -0.34
C PHE A 74 -9.20 -18.12 -0.35
N ASP A 75 -8.25 -18.29 0.56
CA ASP A 75 -7.42 -19.47 0.78
C ASP A 75 -8.01 -20.41 1.83
N ARG A 76 -9.08 -20.04 2.56
CA ARG A 76 -9.66 -20.87 3.63
C ARG A 76 -10.06 -22.27 3.15
N GLY A 77 -10.62 -22.37 1.95
CA GLY A 77 -10.97 -23.67 1.35
C GLY A 77 -9.73 -24.50 1.01
N LEU A 78 -8.69 -23.84 0.48
CA LEU A 78 -7.42 -24.47 0.13
C LEU A 78 -6.68 -24.97 1.38
N LEU A 79 -6.62 -24.16 2.44
CA LEU A 79 -5.97 -24.53 3.70
C LEU A 79 -6.60 -25.77 4.35
N LYS A 80 -7.92 -25.94 4.25
CA LYS A 80 -8.60 -27.15 4.73
C LYS A 80 -8.15 -28.44 4.01
N ILE A 81 -7.78 -28.33 2.74
CA ILE A 81 -7.37 -29.47 1.91
C ILE A 81 -5.86 -29.69 2.02
N ALA A 82 -5.08 -28.62 1.89
CA ALA A 82 -3.62 -28.66 1.83
C ALA A 82 -2.96 -28.79 3.22
N ALA A 83 -3.63 -28.34 4.28
CA ALA A 83 -3.16 -28.39 5.65
C ALA A 83 -4.31 -28.79 6.61
N PRO A 84 -4.85 -30.01 6.50
CA PRO A 84 -5.94 -30.45 7.35
C PRO A 84 -5.52 -30.44 8.83
N GLY A 85 -6.30 -29.75 9.66
CA GLY A 85 -5.98 -29.53 11.08
C GLY A 85 -5.23 -28.23 11.38
N PHE A 86 -4.78 -27.49 10.35
CA PHE A 86 -4.36 -26.11 10.53
C PHE A 86 -5.59 -25.28 10.93
N ILE A 87 -5.65 -24.94 12.21
CA ILE A 87 -6.56 -23.91 12.72
C ILE A 87 -5.74 -22.64 12.58
N PRO A 88 -6.08 -21.75 11.64
CA PRO A 88 -5.46 -20.44 11.67
C PRO A 88 -5.87 -19.83 13.01
N GLU A 89 -4.88 -19.52 13.85
CA GLU A 89 -5.10 -18.70 15.04
C GLU A 89 -5.44 -17.32 14.53
N TYR A 90 -6.73 -17.19 14.25
CA TYR A 90 -7.40 -15.96 14.02
C TYR A 90 -7.87 -15.49 15.38
#